data_AF-A0A561R6T0-F1
#
_entry.id   AF-A0A561R6T0-F1
#
_cell.length_a   1.000
_cell.length_b   1.000
_cell.length_c   1.000
_cell.angle_alpha   90.00
_cell.angle_beta   90.00
_cell.angle_gamma   90.00
#
_symmetry.space_group_name_H-M   'P 1'
#
loop_
_entity.id
_entity.type
_entity.pdbx_description
1 polymer ?
#
loop_
_entity_poly.entity_id
_entity_poly.type
_entity_poly.pdbx_seq_one_letter_code
_entity_poly.pdbx_strand_id
1 'polypeptide(L)'
;MAEYLKDSGHTGQIDIDGNRSPVTYKLKAQKNDDGAYRVALSLTAPRDWLLRQGFRKEAVLVCEGGREVPVHFEETLNVADNISVTLQADDAVIASAVELRRRFPELRAG
;
A
#
# COMPACT_ATOMS: atom_id res chain seq x y z
N MET A 1 11.81 -6.39 20.03
CA MET A 1 11.51 -4.96 19.77
C MET A 1 11.29 -4.83 18.27
N ALA A 2 10.08 -4.47 17.83
CA ALA A 2 9.82 -4.27 16.40
C ALA A 2 10.45 -2.94 15.96
N GLU A 3 11.55 -3.00 15.21
CA GLU A 3 12.11 -1.83 14.55
C GLU A 3 11.13 -1.38 13.45
N TYR A 4 10.43 -0.27 13.70
CA TYR A 4 9.62 0.41 12.70
C TYR A 4 10.57 1.16 11.76
N LEU A 5 10.69 0.69 10.52
CA LEU A 5 11.76 1.16 9.64
C LEU A 5 11.50 2.57 9.10
N LYS A 6 10.25 2.93 8.78
CA LYS A 6 9.80 4.27 8.36
C LYS A 6 8.31 4.26 8.01
N ASP A 7 7.62 5.33 8.35
CA ASP A 7 6.38 5.75 7.68
C ASP A 7 6.71 6.91 6.73
N SER A 8 6.32 6.79 5.47
CA SER A 8 6.45 7.87 4.49
C SER A 8 5.17 7.91 3.67
N GLY A 9 4.49 9.05 3.74
CA GLY A 9 3.29 9.31 2.94
C GLY A 9 3.72 9.71 1.55
N HIS A 10 3.52 8.83 0.59
CA HIS A 10 3.82 9.07 -0.82
C HIS A 10 2.54 9.36 -1.58
N THR A 11 2.63 10.15 -2.64
CA THR A 11 1.53 10.37 -3.57
C THR A 11 1.66 9.39 -4.73
N GLY A 12 0.56 8.74 -5.08
CA GLY A 12 0.46 7.87 -6.25
C GLY A 12 -0.86 8.11 -6.97
N GLN A 13 -1.15 7.29 -7.97
CA GLN A 13 -2.40 7.30 -8.69
C GLN A 13 -3.04 5.93 -8.63
N ILE A 14 -4.27 5.82 -8.16
CA ILE A 14 -5.01 4.57 -8.25
C ILE A 14 -5.68 4.50 -9.63
N ASP A 15 -5.46 3.41 -10.34
CA ASP A 15 -6.08 3.05 -11.62
C ASP A 15 -7.13 1.96 -11.37
N ILE A 16 -8.36 2.26 -11.78
CA ILE A 16 -9.50 1.34 -11.72
C ILE A 16 -10.23 1.43 -13.04
N ASP A 17 -10.22 0.34 -13.80
CA ASP A 17 -10.87 0.26 -15.11
C ASP A 17 -10.42 1.38 -16.06
N GLY A 18 -9.15 1.81 -15.96
CA GLY A 18 -8.59 2.91 -16.75
C GLY A 18 -8.87 4.32 -16.22
N ASN A 19 -9.57 4.46 -15.09
CA ASN A 19 -9.74 5.74 -14.41
C ASN A 19 -8.66 5.94 -13.36
N ARG A 20 -7.88 7.02 -13.50
CA ARG A 20 -6.76 7.34 -12.62
C ARG A 20 -7.12 8.46 -11.67
N SER A 21 -6.90 8.27 -10.38
CA SER A 21 -7.04 9.34 -9.38
C SER A 21 -5.85 9.45 -8.46
N PRO A 22 -5.41 10.69 -8.14
CA PRO A 22 -4.33 10.91 -7.19
C PRO A 22 -4.77 10.46 -5.80
N VAL A 23 -3.97 9.60 -5.18
CA VAL A 23 -4.19 9.05 -3.84
C VAL A 23 -2.91 9.08 -3.03
N THR A 24 -3.04 9.09 -1.72
CA THR A 24 -1.88 9.01 -0.82
C THR A 24 -1.72 7.56 -0.36
N TYR A 25 -0.52 7.00 -0.53
CA TYR A 25 -0.17 5.69 -0.03
C TYR A 25 0.89 5.75 1.06
N LYS A 26 0.82 4.78 1.97
CA LYS A 26 1.76 4.56 3.06
C LYS A 26 2.35 3.18 2.90
N LEU A 27 3.65 3.08 3.08
CA LEU A 27 4.38 1.82 3.05
C LEU A 27 4.92 1.55 4.45
N LYS A 28 4.59 0.38 5.00
CA LYS A 28 4.96 -0.03 6.35
C LYS A 28 5.75 -1.33 6.27
N ALA A 29 7.03 -1.26 6.59
CA ALA A 29 7.87 -2.44 6.74
C ALA A 29 8.07 -2.74 8.23
N GLN A 30 7.71 -3.97 8.63
CA GLN A 30 7.88 -4.47 9.99
C GLN A 30 8.79 -5.70 9.96
N LYS A 31 9.88 -5.67 10.73
CA LYS A 31 10.72 -6.85 10.94
C LYS A 31 10.10 -7.73 12.03
N ASN A 32 9.87 -8.99 11.72
CA ASN A 32 9.48 -10.02 12.68
C ASN A 32 10.70 -10.60 13.40
N ASP A 33 10.47 -11.17 14.57
CA ASP A 33 11.50 -11.81 15.41
C ASP A 33 12.15 -13.02 14.72
N ASP A 34 11.44 -13.66 13.79
CA ASP A 34 11.92 -14.76 12.93
C ASP A 34 12.96 -14.32 11.88
N GLY A 35 13.23 -13.01 11.77
CA GLY A 35 14.12 -12.43 10.76
C GLY A 35 13.43 -12.09 9.43
N ALA A 36 12.18 -12.52 9.24
CA ALA A 36 11.35 -12.11 8.12
C ALA A 36 10.90 -10.65 8.23
N TYR A 37 10.79 -9.96 7.10
CA TYR A 37 10.26 -8.61 6.95
C TYR A 37 8.88 -8.68 6.33
N ARG A 38 7.86 -8.18 7.04
CA ARG A 38 6.52 -7.99 6.49
C ARG A 38 6.41 -6.60 5.92
N VAL A 39 6.04 -6.51 4.65
CA VAL A 39 5.76 -5.24 4.00
C VAL A 39 4.26 -5.14 3.77
N ALA A 40 3.64 -4.17 4.43
CA ALA A 40 2.27 -3.78 4.15
C ALA A 40 2.29 -2.44 3.42
N LEU A 41 1.73 -2.40 2.22
CA LEU A 41 1.36 -1.15 1.56
C LEU A 41 -0.09 -0.87 1.91
N SER A 42 -0.40 0.35 2.32
CA SER A 42 -1.74 0.79 2.67
C SER A 42 -1.97 2.17 2.09
N LEU A 43 -2.96 2.33 1.21
CA LEU A 43 -3.29 3.61 0.62
C LEU A 43 -4.66 4.08 1.03
N THR A 44 -4.85 5.38 1.11
CA THR A 44 -6.11 6.01 1.46
C THR A 44 -6.73 6.59 0.20
N ALA A 45 -7.88 6.05 -0.20
CA ALA A 45 -8.64 6.50 -1.35
C ALA A 45 -10.07 6.87 -0.96
N PRO A 46 -10.68 7.87 -1.61
CA PRO A 46 -12.06 8.25 -1.34
C PRO A 46 -13.02 7.13 -1.75
N ARG A 47 -13.82 6.64 -0.80
CA ARG A 47 -14.78 5.54 -1.04
C ARG A 47 -15.72 5.85 -2.19
N ASP A 48 -16.23 7.09 -2.20
CA ASP A 48 -17.20 7.54 -3.18
C ASP A 48 -16.62 7.52 -4.60
N TRP A 49 -15.31 7.75 -4.75
CA TRP A 49 -14.66 7.61 -6.04
C TRP A 49 -14.52 6.14 -6.45
N LEU A 50 -14.07 5.28 -5.55
CA LEU A 50 -13.95 3.84 -5.81
C LEU A 50 -15.30 3.22 -6.21
N LEU A 51 -16.36 3.53 -5.46
CA LEU A 51 -17.72 3.09 -5.77
C LEU A 51 -18.19 3.65 -7.11
N ARG A 52 -17.88 4.91 -7.43
CA ARG A 52 -18.17 5.50 -8.74
C ARG A 52 -17.44 4.81 -9.89
N GLN A 53 -16.22 4.30 -9.66
CA GLN A 53 -15.47 3.53 -10.66
C GLN A 53 -15.89 2.05 -10.73
N GLY A 54 -16.82 1.60 -9.88
CA GLY A 54 -17.19 0.19 -9.83
C GLY A 54 -16.11 -0.71 -9.22
N PHE A 55 -15.26 -0.15 -8.35
CA PHE A 55 -14.26 -0.91 -7.58
C PHE A 55 -14.93 -2.11 -6.90
N ARG A 56 -14.50 -3.33 -7.25
CA ARG A 56 -15.03 -4.56 -6.67
C ARG A 56 -14.24 -4.94 -5.43
N LYS A 57 -12.97 -5.31 -5.61
CA LYS A 57 -12.03 -5.69 -4.55
C LYS A 57 -10.56 -5.49 -4.92
N GLU A 58 -10.26 -5.25 -6.20
CA GLU A 58 -8.91 -5.15 -6.75
C GLU A 58 -8.80 -3.82 -7.51
N ALA A 59 -7.68 -3.15 -7.35
CA ALA A 59 -7.29 -1.93 -8.06
C ALA A 59 -5.78 -1.95 -8.30
N VAL A 60 -5.30 -1.05 -9.15
CA VAL A 60 -3.87 -0.92 -9.42
C VAL A 60 -3.39 0.42 -8.86
N LEU A 61 -2.51 0.41 -7.88
CA LEU A 61 -1.80 1.62 -7.47
C LEU A 61 -0.61 1.83 -8.40
N VAL A 62 -0.62 2.95 -9.10
CA VAL A 62 0.54 3.48 -9.82
C VAL A 62 1.31 4.41 -8.87
N CYS A 63 2.45 3.95 -8.36
CA CYS A 63 3.37 4.82 -7.62
C CYS A 63 3.97 5.90 -8.54
N GLU A 64 4.47 6.99 -7.97
CA GLU A 64 5.11 8.10 -8.71
C GLU A 64 6.26 7.63 -9.61
N GLY A 65 6.93 6.53 -9.26
CA GLY A 65 7.97 5.90 -10.08
C GLY A 65 7.47 5.11 -11.30
N GLY A 66 6.17 5.19 -11.65
CA GLY A 66 5.56 4.41 -12.73
C GLY A 66 5.41 2.92 -12.41
N ARG A 67 5.54 2.55 -11.13
CA ARG A 67 5.36 1.18 -10.66
C ARG A 67 3.90 0.91 -10.40
N GLU A 68 3.37 -0.12 -11.05
CA GLU A 68 2.03 -0.63 -10.83
C GLU A 68 2.06 -1.72 -9.75
N VAL A 69 1.31 -1.50 -8.68
CA VAL A 69 1.15 -2.41 -7.56
C VAL A 69 -0.31 -2.80 -7.48
N PRO A 70 -0.66 -4.09 -7.67
CA PRO A 70 -2.02 -4.54 -7.42
C PRO A 70 -2.31 -4.37 -5.93
N VAL A 71 -3.39 -3.65 -5.65
CA VAL A 71 -3.93 -3.43 -4.31
C VAL A 71 -5.30 -4.06 -4.24
N HIS A 72 -5.59 -4.67 -3.11
CA HIS A 72 -6.89 -5.24 -2.83
C HIS A 72 -7.42 -4.76 -1.50
N PHE A 73 -8.71 -4.97 -1.32
CA PHE A 73 -9.37 -4.68 -0.07
C PHE A 73 -9.48 -5.97 0.74
N GLU A 74 -8.57 -6.17 1.69
CA GLU A 74 -8.50 -7.41 2.50
C GLU A 74 -9.27 -7.34 3.83
N GLU A 75 -9.77 -6.16 4.20
CA GLU A 75 -10.64 -5.93 5.36
C GLU A 75 -10.19 -6.52 6.71
N THR A 76 -9.52 -5.70 7.52
CA THR A 76 -10.00 -5.52 8.90
C THR A 76 -10.45 -4.07 9.04
N LEU A 77 -11.76 -3.88 8.88
CA LEU A 77 -12.49 -2.64 9.11
C LEU A 77 -12.11 -2.03 10.48
N ASN A 78 -11.18 -1.08 10.50
CA ASN A 78 -11.15 -0.06 11.55
C ASN A 78 -11.79 1.21 11.01
N VAL A 79 -13.09 1.09 10.69
CA VAL A 79 -14.02 2.20 10.43
C VAL A 79 -14.37 2.79 11.78
N ALA A 80 -13.52 3.67 12.28
CA ALA A 80 -14.00 4.64 13.25
C ALA A 80 -14.72 5.75 12.49
N ASP A 81 -14.04 6.58 11.69
CA ASP A 81 -14.67 7.84 11.26
C ASP A 81 -14.03 8.48 10.02
N ASN A 82 -14.12 7.91 8.80
CA ASN A 82 -13.64 8.69 7.64
C ASN A 82 -14.26 8.39 6.28
N ILE A 83 -14.41 9.45 5.48
CA ILE A 83 -14.90 9.51 4.08
C ILE A 83 -14.00 8.71 3.10
N SER A 84 -12.88 8.16 3.59
CA SER A 84 -11.86 7.46 2.83
C SER A 84 -11.73 6.01 3.29
N VAL A 85 -11.52 5.08 2.35
CA VAL A 85 -11.18 3.69 2.64
C VAL A 85 -9.67 3.48 2.52
N THR A 86 -9.18 2.46 3.22
CA THR A 86 -7.78 2.04 3.12
C THR A 86 -7.72 0.77 2.28
N LEU A 87 -7.02 0.80 1.14
CA LEU A 87 -6.69 -0.39 0.36
C LEU A 87 -5.30 -0.87 0.73
N GLN A 88 -5.07 -2.18 0.68
CA GLN A 88 -3.79 -2.79 1.01
C GLN A 88 -3.24 -3.54 -0.20
N ALA A 89 -1.93 -3.54 -0.41
CA ALA A 89 -1.33 -4.50 -1.34
C ALA A 89 -1.08 -5.83 -0.62
N ASP A 90 -0.98 -6.90 -1.42
CA ASP A 90 -0.55 -8.23 -0.98
C ASP A 90 0.67 -8.11 -0.06
N ASP A 91 0.54 -8.67 1.15
CA ASP A 91 1.58 -8.57 2.15
C ASP A 91 2.79 -9.40 1.69
N ALA A 92 3.87 -8.70 1.33
CA ALA A 92 5.09 -9.37 0.95
C ALA A 92 5.83 -9.76 2.23
N VAL A 93 5.78 -11.06 2.57
CA VAL A 93 6.70 -11.64 3.56
C VAL A 93 8.03 -11.88 2.87
N ILE A 94 9.01 -11.06 3.22
CA ILE A 94 10.34 -11.12 2.66
C ILE A 94 11.30 -11.71 3.70
N ALA A 95 11.93 -12.83 3.40
CA ALA A 95 12.86 -13.48 4.33
C ALA A 95 14.17 -12.70 4.57
N SER A 96 14.46 -11.67 3.77
CA SER A 96 15.73 -10.93 3.85
C SER A 96 15.63 -9.45 3.47
N ALA A 97 16.33 -8.61 4.23
CA ALA A 97 16.42 -7.18 3.94
C ALA A 97 16.87 -6.89 2.49
N VAL A 98 17.75 -7.73 1.92
CA VAL A 98 18.24 -7.55 0.54
C VAL A 98 17.09 -7.68 -0.48
N GLU A 99 16.23 -8.69 -0.34
CA GLU A 99 15.03 -8.84 -1.19
C GLU A 99 14.03 -7.73 -0.95
N LEU A 100 13.88 -7.28 0.30
CA LEU A 100 13.00 -6.17 0.65
C LEU A 100 13.43 -4.93 -0.11
N ARG A 101 14.73 -4.66 -0.10
CA ARG A 101 15.36 -3.50 -0.74
C ARG A 101 15.34 -3.62 -2.27
N ARG A 102 15.26 -4.84 -2.82
CA ARG A 102 15.13 -5.09 -4.25
C ARG A 102 13.68 -4.94 -4.73
N ARG A 103 12.70 -5.42 -3.95
CA ARG A 103 11.28 -5.27 -4.28
C ARG A 103 10.72 -3.91 -3.94
N PHE A 104 11.18 -3.28 -2.87
CA PHE A 104 10.73 -1.98 -2.39
C PHE A 104 11.93 -1.05 -2.18
N PRO A 105 12.60 -0.59 -3.25
CA PRO A 105 13.70 0.37 -3.13
C PRO A 105 13.24 1.70 -2.52
N GLU A 106 11.97 2.06 -2.68
CA GLU A 106 11.32 3.24 -2.10
C GLU A 106 11.39 3.29 -0.57
N LEU A 107 11.44 2.13 0.11
CA LEU A 107 11.58 2.06 1.58
C LEU A 107 12.96 2.50 2.09
N ARG A 108 13.95 2.67 1.20
CA ARG A 108 15.30 3.14 1.57
C ARG A 108 15.48 4.65 1.44
N ALA A 109 14.53 5.40 0.90
CA ALA A 109 14.74 6.82 0.65
C ALA A 109 14.71 7.62 1.96
N GLY A 110 15.92 7.81 2.50
CA GLY A 110 16.29 8.84 3.47
C GLY A 110 16.88 8.31 4.76
#